data_AF-A0A285U4N8-F1
#
_entry.id   AF-A0A285U4N8-F1
#
_cell.length_a   1.000
_cell.length_b   1.000
_cell.length_c   1.000
_cell.angle_alpha   90.00
_cell.angle_beta   90.00
_cell.angle_gamma   90.00
#
_symmetry.space_group_name_H-M   'P 1'
#
loop_
_entity.id
_entity.type
_entity.pdbx_description
1 polymer ?
#
loop_
_entity_poly.entity_id
_entity_poly.type
_entity_poly.pdbx_seq_one_letter_code
_entity_poly.pdbx_strand_id
1 'polypeptide(L)'
;MAGARQQRRLKPKESIVKIGPAGNQARERFHKQMLALYDVCSALGFRPVLFRRYVILNGGVSAAKELVFKPGTTGLERLIDLGKTEHSMEATMLLPEFQPLFSTEELKEARERLANANRSRSRGRLTPNASERTGGPLKPSS
;
A
#
# COMPACT_ATOMS: atom_id res chain seq x y z
N MET A 1 -45.40 12.26 -23.90
CA MET A 1 -43.92 12.19 -23.76
C MET A 1 -43.54 12.96 -22.48
N ALA A 2 -43.58 12.31 -21.31
CA ALA A 2 -43.29 12.96 -20.03
C ALA A 2 -41.95 12.46 -19.48
N GLY A 3 -40.99 13.37 -19.34
CA GLY A 3 -39.63 13.08 -18.90
C GLY A 3 -39.56 12.82 -17.39
N ALA A 4 -39.23 11.59 -17.02
CA ALA A 4 -38.88 11.23 -15.64
C ALA A 4 -37.38 11.53 -15.41
N ARG A 5 -37.08 12.69 -14.83
CA ARG A 5 -35.75 12.98 -14.27
C ARG A 5 -35.60 12.20 -12.97
N GLN A 6 -34.99 11.02 -13.07
CA GLN A 6 -34.54 10.22 -11.94
C GLN A 6 -33.53 11.04 -11.11
N GLN A 7 -33.98 11.62 -10.01
CA GLN A 7 -33.07 12.16 -9.01
C GLN A 7 -32.28 10.99 -8.42
N ARG A 8 -31.01 10.86 -8.80
CA ARG A 8 -30.07 9.94 -8.16
C ARG A 8 -29.86 10.45 -6.74
N ARG A 9 -30.53 9.79 -5.80
CA ARG A 9 -30.39 9.93 -4.35
C ARG A 9 -28.93 9.60 -4.01
N LEU A 10 -28.06 10.62 -3.98
CA LEU A 10 -26.71 10.49 -3.44
C LEU A 10 -26.84 10.13 -1.97
N LYS A 11 -26.44 8.90 -1.60
CA LYS A 11 -26.38 8.49 -0.20
C LYS A 11 -25.34 9.36 0.50
N PRO A 12 -25.64 9.96 1.66
CA PRO A 12 -24.60 10.60 2.46
C PRO A 12 -23.63 9.52 2.93
N LYS A 13 -22.39 9.52 2.42
CA LYS A 13 -21.28 8.73 2.96
C LYS A 13 -20.45 9.63 3.87
N GLU A 14 -20.96 9.94 5.05
CA GLU A 14 -20.11 10.34 6.16
C GLU A 14 -20.94 10.31 7.43
N SER A 15 -20.91 9.15 8.08
CA SER A 15 -21.22 9.05 9.49
C SER A 15 -20.28 10.03 10.21
N ILE A 16 -20.82 11.16 10.68
CA ILE A 16 -20.11 12.09 11.55
C ILE A 16 -19.91 11.37 12.88
N VAL A 17 -18.87 10.54 12.93
CA VAL A 17 -18.36 9.97 14.18
C VAL A 17 -17.73 11.14 14.92
N LYS A 18 -18.34 11.57 16.02
CA LYS A 18 -17.74 12.55 16.94
C LYS A 18 -16.46 11.92 17.51
N ILE A 19 -15.34 12.15 16.85
CA ILE A 19 -14.03 11.68 17.32
C ILE A 19 -13.63 12.56 18.50
N GLY A 20 -13.49 11.97 19.69
CA GLY A 20 -12.98 12.67 20.86
C GLY A 20 -11.54 13.16 20.65
N PRO A 21 -11.01 14.03 21.52
CA PRO A 21 -9.69 14.65 21.37
C PRO A 21 -8.54 13.61 21.24
N ALA A 22 -8.67 12.45 21.88
CA ALA A 22 -7.71 11.35 21.76
C ALA A 22 -7.71 10.71 20.35
N GLY A 23 -8.88 10.58 19.72
CA GLY A 23 -8.98 10.02 18.38
C GLY A 23 -8.47 10.98 17.30
N ASN A 24 -8.59 12.29 17.50
CA ASN A 24 -7.98 13.28 16.60
C ASN A 24 -6.45 13.25 16.68
N GLN A 25 -5.88 13.13 17.88
CA GLN A 25 -4.44 12.99 18.04
C GLN A 25 -3.88 11.71 17.38
N ALA A 26 -4.56 10.58 17.52
CA ALA A 26 -4.15 9.34 16.86
C ALA A 26 -4.19 9.48 15.33
N ARG A 27 -5.21 10.15 14.78
CA ARG A 27 -5.31 10.43 13.33
C ARG A 27 -4.18 11.32 12.83
N GLU A 28 -3.83 12.37 13.56
CA GLU A 28 -2.73 13.27 13.20
C GLU A 28 -1.37 12.57 13.26
N ARG A 29 -1.12 11.78 14.31
CA ARG A 29 0.09 10.96 14.43
C ARG A 29 0.18 9.95 13.29
N PHE A 30 -0.92 9.29 12.97
CA PHE A 30 -0.97 8.36 11.84
C PHE A 30 -0.67 9.07 10.51
N HIS A 31 -1.24 10.26 10.27
CA HIS A 31 -0.95 11.04 9.07
C HIS A 31 0.54 11.40 8.96
N LYS A 32 1.16 11.86 10.06
CA LYS A 32 2.61 12.14 10.10
C LYS A 32 3.44 10.89 9.80
N GLN A 33 3.05 9.73 10.34
CA GLN A 33 3.72 8.47 10.03
C GLN A 33 3.62 8.14 8.54
N MET A 34 2.46 8.32 7.91
CA MET A 34 2.31 8.06 6.47
C MET A 34 3.22 8.95 5.61
N LEU A 35 3.42 10.21 6.00
CA LEU A 35 4.37 11.09 5.33
C LEU A 35 5.82 10.62 5.55
N ALA A 36 6.17 10.26 6.79
CA ALA A 36 7.51 9.75 7.11
C ALA A 36 7.84 8.44 6.37
N LEU A 37 6.86 7.55 6.17
CA LEU A 37 7.04 6.32 5.38
C LEU A 37 7.45 6.63 3.94
N TYR A 38 6.91 7.69 3.34
CA TYR A 38 7.34 8.12 2.00
C TYR A 38 8.81 8.55 2.00
N ASP A 39 9.24 9.30 3.02
CA ASP A 39 10.62 9.75 3.13
C ASP A 39 11.57 8.56 3.33
N VAL A 40 11.18 7.58 4.15
CA VAL A 40 11.91 6.31 4.31
C VAL A 40 12.02 5.56 2.98
N CYS A 41 10.92 5.41 2.24
CA CYS A 41 10.97 4.77 0.92
C CYS A 41 11.93 5.52 -0.02
N SER A 42 11.87 6.86 -0.02
CA SER A 42 12.74 7.69 -0.85
C SER A 42 14.22 7.50 -0.49
N ALA A 43 14.55 7.38 0.80
CA ALA A 43 15.89 7.08 1.27
C ALA A 43 16.36 5.66 0.89
N LEU A 44 15.42 4.72 0.74
CA LEU A 44 15.67 3.36 0.24
C LEU A 44 15.78 3.29 -1.30
N GLY A 45 15.72 4.43 -2.00
CA GLY A 45 15.94 4.51 -3.44
C GLY A 45 14.69 4.33 -4.30
N PHE A 46 13.49 4.38 -3.72
CA PHE A 46 12.25 4.32 -4.50
C PHE A 46 11.14 5.24 -3.98
N ARG A 47 10.25 5.68 -4.86
CA ARG A 47 9.25 6.70 -4.51
C ARG A 47 7.83 6.21 -4.82
N PRO A 48 7.01 5.87 -3.81
CA PRO A 48 5.60 5.50 -4.02
C PRO A 48 4.76 6.77 -4.22
N VAL A 49 4.86 7.39 -5.40
CA VAL A 49 4.29 8.72 -5.70
C VAL A 49 2.78 8.76 -5.50
N LEU A 50 2.06 7.72 -5.93
CA LEU A 50 0.62 7.64 -5.77
C LEU A 50 0.23 7.56 -4.28
N PHE A 51 0.89 6.72 -3.48
CA PHE A 51 0.67 6.67 -2.03
C PHE A 51 0.80 8.06 -1.39
N ARG A 52 1.90 8.79 -1.65
CA ARG A 52 2.07 10.15 -1.11
C ARG A 52 0.97 11.09 -1.54
N ARG A 53 0.57 11.05 -2.82
CA ARG A 53 -0.51 11.89 -3.34
C ARG A 53 -1.83 11.63 -2.60
N TYR A 54 -2.16 10.36 -2.38
CA TYR A 54 -3.35 9.97 -1.60
C TYR A 54 -3.30 10.49 -0.16
N VAL A 55 -2.15 10.36 0.50
CA VAL A 55 -1.96 10.83 1.88
C VAL A 55 -2.12 12.36 1.98
N ILE A 56 -1.57 13.12 1.02
CA ILE A 56 -1.67 14.59 1.00
C ILE A 56 -3.11 15.04 0.72
N LEU A 57 -3.79 14.41 -0.23
CA LEU A 57 -5.13 14.86 -0.66
C LEU A 57 -6.24 14.41 0.29
N ASN A 58 -6.15 13.20 0.83
CA ASN A 58 -7.25 12.56 1.57
C ASN A 58 -6.96 12.41 3.07
N GLY A 59 -5.72 12.66 3.50
CA GLY A 59 -5.25 12.37 4.85
C GLY A 59 -4.79 10.91 5.02
N GLY A 60 -4.01 10.65 6.07
CA GLY A 60 -3.36 9.35 6.28
C GLY A 60 -4.35 8.20 6.45
N VAL A 61 -5.35 8.37 7.30
CA VAL A 61 -6.33 7.30 7.59
C VAL A 61 -7.15 6.96 6.35
N SER A 62 -7.74 7.96 5.69
CA SER A 62 -8.54 7.73 4.49
C SER A 62 -7.72 7.10 3.36
N ALA A 63 -6.48 7.54 3.17
CA ALA A 63 -5.56 6.93 2.22
C ALA A 63 -5.28 5.45 2.57
N ALA A 64 -5.01 5.14 3.83
CA ALA A 64 -4.73 3.77 4.25
C ALA A 64 -5.93 2.83 4.06
N LYS A 65 -7.14 3.29 4.42
CA LYS A 65 -8.39 2.53 4.19
C LYS A 65 -8.61 2.17 2.73
N GLU A 66 -8.27 3.09 1.82
CA GLU A 66 -8.42 2.84 0.39
C GLU A 66 -7.29 1.96 -0.16
N LEU A 67 -6.05 2.25 0.21
CA LEU A 67 -4.86 1.65 -0.39
C LEU A 67 -4.54 0.27 0.16
N VAL A 68 -5.06 -0.10 1.34
CA VAL A 68 -4.85 -1.45 1.89
C VAL A 68 -5.44 -2.53 0.96
N PHE A 69 -6.50 -2.22 0.21
CA PHE A 69 -7.11 -3.12 -0.79
C PHE A 69 -6.54 -2.97 -2.21
N LYS A 70 -5.52 -2.12 -2.41
CA LYS A 70 -4.93 -1.82 -3.72
C LYS A 70 -3.44 -2.18 -3.73
N PRO A 71 -3.09 -3.45 -4.03
CA PRO A 71 -1.69 -3.87 -4.11
C PRO A 71 -0.91 -3.07 -5.17
N GLY A 72 0.41 -3.00 -5.03
CA GLY A 72 1.30 -2.26 -5.93
C GLY A 72 1.33 -0.73 -5.76
N THR A 73 0.40 -0.14 -5.01
CA THR A 73 0.33 1.33 -4.85
C THR A 73 1.08 1.83 -3.60
N THR A 74 1.16 1.01 -2.56
CA THR A 74 1.74 1.38 -1.26
C THR A 74 3.28 1.31 -1.24
N GLY A 75 3.89 0.60 -2.20
CA GLY A 75 5.32 0.31 -2.20
C GLY A 75 5.72 -0.89 -1.34
N LEU A 76 4.73 -1.60 -0.78
CA LEU A 76 4.93 -2.78 0.06
C LEU A 76 5.80 -3.83 -0.64
N GLU A 77 5.57 -4.09 -1.93
CA GLU A 77 6.32 -5.09 -2.72
C GLU A 77 7.83 -4.82 -2.70
N ARG A 78 8.23 -3.56 -2.87
CA ARG A 78 9.65 -3.17 -2.78
C ARG A 78 10.20 -3.27 -1.36
N LEU A 79 9.40 -2.92 -0.35
CA LEU A 79 9.81 -3.07 1.05
C LEU A 79 10.03 -4.56 1.41
N ILE A 80 9.26 -5.47 0.81
CA ILE A 80 9.43 -6.90 1.00
C ILE A 80 10.76 -7.38 0.43
N ASP A 81 11.10 -6.95 -0.79
CA ASP A 81 12.37 -7.29 -1.44
C ASP A 81 13.57 -6.80 -0.62
N LEU A 82 13.43 -5.65 0.04
CA LEU A 82 14.44 -5.06 0.92
C LEU A 82 14.42 -5.61 2.36
N GLY A 83 13.43 -6.44 2.72
CA GLY A 83 13.25 -6.90 4.10
C GLY A 83 12.92 -5.79 5.09
N LYS A 84 12.25 -4.73 4.63
CA LYS A 84 11.91 -3.50 5.37
C LYS A 84 10.41 -3.31 5.56
N THR A 85 9.66 -4.39 5.74
CA THR A 85 8.19 -4.36 5.88
C THR A 85 7.70 -3.63 7.12
N GLU A 86 8.54 -3.46 8.14
CA GLU A 86 8.27 -2.62 9.31
C GLU A 86 8.05 -1.14 8.93
N HIS A 87 8.57 -0.70 7.79
CA HIS A 87 8.38 0.63 7.22
C HIS A 87 7.24 0.68 6.21
N SER A 88 6.24 -0.20 6.34
CA SER A 88 5.06 -0.19 5.48
C SER A 88 3.84 0.42 6.15
N MET A 89 2.90 0.85 5.31
CA MET A 89 1.59 1.32 5.75
C MET A 89 0.85 0.22 6.51
N GLU A 90 0.88 -1.01 5.98
CA GLU A 90 0.22 -2.19 6.53
C GLU A 90 0.76 -2.53 7.93
N ALA A 91 2.08 -2.46 8.14
CA ALA A 91 2.66 -2.63 9.48
C ALA A 91 2.22 -1.53 10.44
N THR A 92 2.17 -0.28 9.97
CA THR A 92 1.74 0.86 10.79
C THR A 92 0.26 0.75 11.19
N MET A 93 -0.62 0.27 10.31
CA MET A 93 -2.05 0.03 10.61
C MET A 93 -2.25 -0.96 11.77
N LEU A 94 -1.31 -1.89 11.95
CA LEU A 94 -1.39 -2.94 12.97
C LEU A 94 -0.82 -2.50 14.33
N LEU A 95 -0.27 -1.30 14.45
CA LEU A 95 0.20 -0.79 15.74
C LEU A 95 -1.01 -0.58 16.68
N PRO A 96 -0.92 -1.00 17.97
CA PRO A 96 -2.05 -0.91 18.91
C PRO A 96 -2.66 0.48 19.03
N GLU A 97 -1.83 1.54 18.91
CA GLU A 97 -2.27 2.93 18.97
C GLU A 97 -3.12 3.37 17.77
N PHE A 98 -3.02 2.67 16.63
CA PHE A 98 -3.71 3.03 15.39
C PHE A 98 -4.81 2.05 14.99
N GLN A 99 -4.79 0.81 15.50
CA GLN A 99 -5.85 -0.17 15.22
C GLN A 99 -7.28 0.36 15.40
N PRO A 100 -7.61 1.17 16.44
CA PRO A 100 -8.96 1.72 16.61
C PRO A 100 -9.43 2.67 15.49
N LEU A 101 -8.53 3.11 14.60
CA LEU A 101 -8.87 3.96 13.46
C LEU A 101 -9.45 3.17 12.27
N PHE A 102 -9.30 1.85 12.29
CA PHE A 102 -9.59 0.94 11.18
C PHE A 102 -10.66 -0.10 11.55
N SER A 103 -11.32 -0.64 10.52
CA SER A 103 -12.23 -1.78 10.69
C SER A 103 -11.48 -3.09 10.80
N THR A 104 -12.18 -4.13 11.28
CA THR A 104 -11.66 -5.50 11.34
C THR A 104 -11.22 -6.02 9.98
N GLU A 105 -11.94 -5.68 8.91
CA GLU A 105 -11.65 -6.08 7.53
C GLU A 105 -10.39 -5.38 7.01
N GLU A 106 -10.24 -4.08 7.29
CA GLU A 106 -9.05 -3.30 6.91
C GLU A 106 -7.79 -3.83 7.61
N LEU A 107 -7.89 -4.16 8.91
CA LEU A 107 -6.78 -4.76 9.66
C LEU A 107 -6.48 -6.20 9.21
N LYS A 108 -7.50 -6.97 8.83
CA LYS A 108 -7.32 -8.31 8.29
C LYS A 108 -6.55 -8.27 6.97
N GLU A 109 -6.94 -7.38 6.04
CA GLU A 109 -6.23 -7.20 4.77
C GLU A 109 -4.77 -6.81 4.99
N ALA A 110 -4.49 -5.87 5.91
CA ALA A 110 -3.12 -5.48 6.25
C ALA A 110 -2.28 -6.69 6.71
N ARG A 111 -2.84 -7.56 7.56
CA ARG A 111 -2.17 -8.81 8.01
C ARG A 111 -1.95 -9.77 6.85
N GLU A 112 -2.95 -9.96 6.00
CA GLU A 112 -2.87 -10.89 4.86
C GLU A 112 -1.81 -10.45 3.85
N ARG A 113 -1.72 -9.14 3.56
CA ARG A 113 -0.68 -8.59 2.69
C ARG A 113 0.73 -8.80 3.25
N LEU A 114 0.92 -8.58 4.55
CA LEU A 114 2.20 -8.87 5.23
C LEU A 114 2.53 -10.37 5.30
N ALA A 115 1.52 -11.24 5.41
CA ALA A 115 1.74 -12.68 5.45
C ALA A 115 2.05 -13.26 4.05
N ASN A 116 1.33 -12.80 3.02
CA ASN A 116 1.53 -13.22 1.64
C ASN A 116 2.88 -12.74 1.09
N ALA A 117 3.33 -11.56 1.51
CA ALA A 117 4.68 -11.07 1.31
C ALA A 117 5.77 -12.09 1.70
N ASN A 118 5.64 -12.66 2.90
CA ASN A 118 6.60 -13.64 3.41
C ASN A 118 6.51 -14.97 2.64
N ARG A 119 5.30 -15.38 2.20
CA ARG A 119 5.12 -16.59 1.39
C ARG A 119 5.66 -16.48 -0.02
N SER A 120 5.58 -15.31 -0.67
CA SER A 120 6.16 -15.09 -2.01
C SER A 120 7.68 -15.25 -2.01
N ARG A 121 8.38 -14.80 -0.95
CA ARG A 121 9.82 -15.05 -0.79
C ARG A 121 10.15 -16.54 -0.63
N SER A 122 9.28 -17.32 0.00
CA SER A 122 9.46 -18.78 0.16
C SER A 122 9.19 -19.60 -1.10
N ARG A 123 8.53 -19.04 -2.14
CA ARG A 123 8.11 -19.79 -3.34
C ARG A 123 8.85 -19.42 -4.62
N GLY A 124 9.79 -18.48 -4.61
CA GLY A 124 10.36 -17.98 -5.87
C GLY A 124 11.67 -17.24 -5.73
N ARG A 125 12.76 -17.99 -5.55
CA ARG A 125 14.05 -17.61 -6.12
C ARG A 125 14.45 -18.67 -7.15
N LEU A 126 13.71 -18.74 -8.26
CA LEU A 126 14.28 -19.24 -9.51
C LEU A 126 14.99 -18.04 -10.13
N THR A 127 16.29 -17.95 -9.91
CA THR A 127 17.15 -17.02 -10.64
C THR A 127 17.03 -17.34 -12.13
N PRO A 128 16.74 -16.38 -13.02
CA PRO A 128 17.00 -16.61 -14.44
C PRO A 128 18.52 -16.75 -14.60
N ASN A 129 18.97 -17.94 -15.02
CA ASN A 129 20.37 -18.22 -15.32
C ASN A 129 20.88 -17.22 -16.36
N ALA A 130 21.75 -16.30 -15.93
CA ALA A 130 22.63 -15.54 -16.82
C ALA A 130 23.93 -16.33 -17.03
N SER A 131 23.84 -17.42 -17.78
CA SER A 131 24.94 -18.16 -18.40
C SER A 131 24.24 -19.06 -19.42
N GLU A 132 24.39 -18.91 -20.73
CA GLU A 132 25.64 -19.04 -21.46
C GLU A 132 25.65 -18.13 -22.70
N ARG A 133 26.59 -17.17 -22.72
CA ARG A 133 27.16 -16.66 -23.97
C ARG A 133 28.19 -17.69 -24.44
N THR A 134 27.82 -18.52 -25.40
CA THR A 134 28.77 -19.22 -26.28
C THR A 134 28.19 -19.07 -27.68
N GLY A 135 28.71 -18.15 -28.49
CA GLY A 135 29.89 -18.45 -29.30
C GLY A 135 29.43 -19.27 -30.49
N GLY A 136 29.12 -18.61 -31.61
CA GLY A 136 28.65 -19.28 -32.82
C GLY A 136 29.74 -20.11 -33.52
N PRO A 137 29.36 -20.82 -34.59
CA PRO A 137 30.26 -20.95 -35.72
C PRO A 137 29.58 -20.52 -37.03
N LEU A 138 30.28 -19.64 -37.75
CA LEU A 138 30.11 -19.40 -39.18
C LEU A 138 30.33 -20.72 -39.92
N LYS A 139 29.34 -21.18 -40.69
CA LYS A 139 29.55 -22.19 -41.74
C LYS A 139 30.00 -21.47 -43.01
N PRO A 140 31.12 -21.85 -43.64
CA PRO A 140 31.42 -21.40 -44.98
C PRO A 140 30.57 -22.14 -46.01
N SER A 141 30.09 -21.39 -46.98
CA SER A 141 29.51 -21.87 -48.23
C SER A 141 30.53 -22.64 -49.05
N SER A 142 30.12 -23.78 -49.60
CA SER A 142 30.57 -24.34 -50.89
C SER A 142 29.48 -25.28 -51.39
#